data_AF-A0A820MAM1-F1
#
_entry.id   AF-A0A820MAM1-F1
#
_cell.length_a   1.000
_cell.length_b   1.000
_cell.length_c   1.000
_cell.angle_alpha   90.00
_cell.angle_beta   90.00
_cell.angle_gamma   90.00
#
_symmetry.space_group_name_H-M   'P 1'
#
loop_
_entity.id
_entity.type
_entity.pdbx_description
1 polymer ?
#
loop_
_entity_poly.entity_id
_entity_poly.type
_entity_poly.pdbx_seq_one_letter_code
_entity_poly.pdbx_strand_id
1 'polypeptide(L)'
;FGVLLWECLTGEIPYKGFDQMQVAFGIATNRYSLPIPSTCPEEFSQLMKDCWQLAPQDRPTFNELCEQINKIIEINYTNNQLNNMEPNEETYSSLQQDWRKEIEDIFEELKTKEQVRKT
;
A
#
# COMPACT_ATOMS: atom_id res chain seq x y z
N PHE A 1 -10.18 3.15 4.10
CA PHE A 1 -10.08 1.95 3.24
C PHE A 1 -8.65 1.74 2.74
N GLY A 2 -7.97 2.75 2.15
CA GLY A 2 -6.61 2.58 1.63
C GLY A 2 -5.58 1.95 2.59
N VAL A 3 -5.63 2.26 3.90
CA VAL A 3 -4.78 1.59 4.90
C VAL A 3 -5.09 0.10 5.02
N LEU A 4 -6.36 -0.30 5.03
CA LEU A 4 -6.76 -1.72 5.08
C LEU A 4 -6.34 -2.47 3.81
N LEU A 5 -6.48 -1.83 2.65
CA LEU A 5 -6.00 -2.42 1.39
C LEU A 5 -4.48 -2.66 1.45
N TRP A 6 -3.73 -1.68 1.95
CA TRP A 6 -2.29 -1.80 2.17
C TRP A 6 -1.95 -2.94 3.14
N GLU A 7 -2.67 -3.07 4.26
CA GLU A 7 -2.49 -4.17 5.22
C GLU A 7 -2.76 -5.54 4.58
N CYS A 8 -3.81 -5.67 3.77
CA CYS A 8 -4.13 -6.91 3.06
C CYS A 8 -3.08 -7.30 2.02
N LEU A 9 -2.58 -6.33 1.25
CA LEU A 9 -1.57 -6.58 0.21
C LEU A 9 -0.20 -6.90 0.81
N THR A 10 0.23 -6.16 1.83
CA THR A 10 1.59 -6.25 2.36
C THR A 10 1.73 -7.24 3.50
N GLY A 11 0.65 -7.51 4.24
CA GLY A 11 0.69 -8.30 5.47
C GLY A 11 1.50 -7.63 6.59
N GLU A 12 1.73 -6.32 6.49
CA GLU A 12 2.49 -5.52 7.47
C GLU A 12 1.58 -4.71 8.39
N ILE A 13 2.15 -4.31 9.54
CA ILE A 13 1.50 -3.42 10.49
C ILE A 13 1.76 -1.97 10.06
N PRO A 14 0.72 -1.13 9.89
CA PRO A 14 0.90 0.28 9.50
C PRO A 14 1.79 1.01 10.50
N TYR A 15 2.83 1.68 9.99
CA TYR A 15 3.79 2.46 10.79
C TYR A 15 4.42 1.66 11.96
N LYS A 16 4.74 0.39 11.73
CA LYS A 16 5.33 -0.51 12.74
C LYS A 16 6.56 0.11 13.41
N GLY A 17 6.53 0.19 14.74
CA GLY A 17 7.64 0.69 15.55
C GLY A 17 7.77 2.22 15.61
N PHE A 18 6.77 2.97 15.14
CA PHE A 18 6.66 4.41 15.38
C PHE A 18 5.78 4.69 16.60
N ASP A 19 6.07 5.80 17.31
CA ASP A 19 5.18 6.29 18.36
C ASP A 19 3.90 6.92 17.77
N GLN A 20 2.77 6.76 18.47
CA GLN A 20 1.46 7.24 17.99
C GLN A 20 1.45 8.75 17.71
N MET A 21 2.11 9.55 18.55
CA MET A 21 2.19 11.01 18.34
C MET A 21 3.08 11.36 17.16
N GLN A 22 4.15 10.60 16.92
CA GLN A 22 4.99 10.77 15.73
C GLN A 22 4.19 10.50 14.46
N VAL A 23 3.43 9.40 14.43
CA VAL A 23 2.57 9.05 13.28
C VAL A 23 1.51 10.13 13.05
N ALA A 24 0.79 10.53 14.10
CA ALA A 24 -0.25 11.55 13.99
C ALA A 24 0.31 12.88 13.45
N PHE A 25 1.43 13.34 14.00
CA PHE A 25 2.08 14.56 13.56
C PHE A 25 2.63 14.44 12.13
N GLY A 26 3.25 13.31 11.80
CA GLY A 26 3.80 13.05 10.46
C GLY A 26 2.71 13.03 9.39
N ILE A 27 1.56 12.42 9.66
CA ILE A 27 0.40 12.43 8.75
C ILE A 27 -0.19 13.84 8.66
N ALA A 28 -0.43 14.51 9.80
CA ALA A 28 -1.02 15.85 9.82
C ALA A 28 -0.17 16.90 9.09
N THR A 29 1.15 16.70 9.06
CA THR A 29 2.10 17.58 8.35
C THR A 29 2.44 17.09 6.94
N ASN A 30 1.76 16.06 6.45
CA ASN A 30 1.99 15.42 5.14
C ASN A 30 3.46 14.97 4.94
N ARG A 31 4.14 14.62 6.03
CA ARG A 31 5.50 14.08 6.02
C ARG A 31 5.52 12.57 5.91
N TYR A 32 4.45 11.92 6.35
CA TYR A 32 4.30 10.47 6.33
C TYR A 32 3.17 10.04 5.41
N SER A 33 3.46 9.01 4.63
CA SER A 33 2.50 8.14 3.96
C SER A 33 2.97 6.71 4.16
N LEU A 34 2.05 5.74 4.12
CA LEU A 34 2.45 4.35 4.04
C LEU A 34 3.22 4.14 2.71
N PRO A 35 4.38 3.46 2.72
CA PRO A 35 5.13 3.19 1.52
C PRO A 35 4.38 2.19 0.65
N ILE A 36 4.24 2.50 -0.64
CA ILE A 36 3.72 1.54 -1.62
C ILE A 36 4.94 0.83 -2.24
N PRO A 37 5.03 -0.51 -2.14
CA PRO A 37 6.14 -1.25 -2.72
C PRO A 37 6.31 -0.98 -4.22
N SER A 38 7.56 -0.92 -4.66
CA SER A 38 7.94 -0.59 -6.04
C SER A 38 7.33 -1.51 -7.10
N THR A 39 7.14 -2.78 -6.76
CA THR A 39 6.57 -3.82 -7.64
C THR A 39 5.09 -4.10 -7.36
N CYS A 40 4.43 -3.28 -6.55
CA CYS A 40 2.98 -3.32 -6.36
C CYS A 40 2.27 -3.05 -7.70
N PRO A 41 1.26 -3.86 -8.10
CA PRO A 41 0.52 -3.60 -9.33
C PRO A 41 -0.05 -2.18 -9.35
N GLU A 42 0.03 -1.53 -10.51
CA GLU A 42 -0.30 -0.11 -10.66
C GLU A 42 -1.74 0.19 -10.25
N GLU A 43 -2.66 -0.72 -10.52
CA GLU A 43 -4.08 -0.58 -10.21
C GLU A 43 -4.31 -0.49 -8.69
N PHE A 44 -3.60 -1.32 -7.90
CA PHE A 44 -3.68 -1.25 -6.44
C PHE A 44 -2.92 -0.04 -5.88
N SER A 45 -1.77 0.31 -6.47
CA SER A 45 -1.02 1.51 -6.13
C SER A 45 -1.87 2.77 -6.30
N GLN A 46 -2.58 2.88 -7.42
CA GLN A 46 -3.46 4.00 -7.70
C GLN A 46 -4.66 4.03 -6.75
N LEU A 47 -5.29 2.88 -6.50
CA LEU A 47 -6.42 2.77 -5.57
C LEU A 47 -6.04 3.22 -4.14
N MET A 48 -4.84 2.87 -3.67
CA MET A 48 -4.30 3.34 -2.39
C MET A 48 -4.08 4.86 -2.40
N LYS A 49 -3.46 5.41 -3.45
CA LYS A 49 -3.23 6.86 -3.60
C LYS A 49 -4.55 7.65 -3.61
N ASP A 50 -5.55 7.17 -4.33
CA ASP A 50 -6.87 7.78 -4.41
C ASP A 50 -7.57 7.77 -3.03
N CYS A 51 -7.41 6.68 -2.28
CA CYS A 51 -7.89 6.61 -0.89
C CYS A 51 -7.19 7.59 0.06
N TRP A 52 -5.96 8.01 -0.25
CA TRP A 52 -5.13 8.86 0.58
C TRP A 52 -5.10 10.33 0.13
N GLN A 53 -5.99 10.73 -0.78
CA GLN A 53 -6.11 12.13 -1.18
C GLN A 53 -6.36 13.03 0.04
N LEU A 54 -5.67 14.17 0.07
CA LEU A 54 -5.77 15.14 1.17
C LEU A 54 -7.18 15.71 1.27
N ALA A 55 -7.76 16.08 0.12
CA ALA A 55 -9.11 16.60 0.07
C ALA A 55 -10.12 15.43 0.13
N PRO A 56 -11.05 15.42 1.10
CA PRO A 56 -11.99 14.31 1.26
C PRO A 56 -12.87 14.04 0.04
N GLN A 57 -13.20 15.08 -0.73
CA GLN A 57 -14.02 14.97 -1.93
C GLN A 57 -13.31 14.32 -3.13
N ASP A 58 -11.98 14.28 -3.11
CA ASP A 58 -11.17 13.65 -4.16
C ASP A 58 -10.99 12.14 -3.90
N ARG A 59 -11.48 11.64 -2.75
CA ARG A 59 -11.43 10.22 -2.40
C ARG A 59 -12.60 9.48 -3.05
N PRO A 60 -12.37 8.25 -3.53
CA PRO A 60 -13.42 7.45 -4.14
C PRO A 60 -14.48 7.07 -3.09
N THR A 61 -15.73 7.04 -3.55
CA THR A 61 -16.84 6.44 -2.83
C THR A 61 -16.67 4.92 -2.76
N PHE A 62 -17.35 4.27 -1.82
CA PHE A 62 -17.30 2.81 -1.73
C PHE A 62 -17.84 2.10 -2.98
N ASN A 63 -18.81 2.68 -3.68
CA ASN A 63 -19.31 2.12 -4.93
C ASN A 63 -18.22 2.15 -6.02
N GLU A 64 -17.53 3.28 -6.18
CA GLU A 64 -16.39 3.39 -7.10
C GLU A 64 -15.25 2.44 -6.73
N LEU A 65 -14.96 2.27 -5.42
CA LEU A 65 -13.99 1.29 -4.95
C LEU A 65 -14.36 -0.15 -5.36
N CYS A 66 -15.62 -0.55 -5.16
CA CYS A 66 -16.10 -1.88 -5.54
C CYS A 66 -16.02 -2.10 -7.06
N GLU A 67 -16.42 -1.12 -7.86
CA GLU A 67 -16.33 -1.17 -9.32
C GLU A 67 -14.88 -1.34 -9.79
N GLN A 68 -13.96 -0.55 -9.23
CA GLN A 68 -12.53 -0.63 -9.57
C GLN A 68 -11.92 -1.97 -9.18
N ILE A 69 -12.20 -2.49 -7.98
CA ILE A 69 -11.70 -3.80 -7.54
C ILE A 69 -12.24 -4.92 -8.42
N ASN A 70 -13.54 -4.91 -8.73
CA ASN A 70 -14.15 -5.92 -9.62
C ASN A 70 -13.49 -5.90 -11.01
N LYS A 71 -13.24 -4.71 -11.55
CA LYS A 71 -12.54 -4.56 -12.83
C LYS A 71 -11.13 -5.14 -12.80
N ILE A 72 -10.37 -4.91 -11.72
CA ILE A 72 -9.03 -5.49 -11.54
C ILE A 72 -9.10 -7.03 -11.52
N ILE A 73 -10.07 -7.59 -10.79
CA ILE A 73 -10.29 -9.04 -10.72
C ILE A 73 -10.61 -9.61 -12.11
N GLU A 74 -11.52 -8.98 -12.84
CA GLU A 74 -11.92 -9.41 -14.19
C GLU A 74 -10.76 -9.39 -15.18
N ILE A 75 -9.96 -8.33 -15.17
CA ILE A 75 -8.77 -8.20 -16.02
C ILE A 75 -7.75 -9.30 -15.69
N ASN A 76 -7.44 -9.50 -14.41
CA ASN A 76 -6.50 -10.53 -13.97
C ASN A 76 -6.98 -11.93 -14.34
N TYR A 77 -8.26 -12.24 -14.13
CA TYR A 77 -8.85 -13.51 -14.53
C TYR A 77 -8.73 -13.74 -16.04
N THR A 78 -9.06 -12.73 -16.85
CA THR A 78 -8.97 -12.80 -18.32
C THR A 78 -7.52 -13.01 -18.79
N ASN A 79 -6.57 -12.26 -18.22
CA ASN A 79 -5.15 -12.39 -18.56
C ASN A 79 -4.60 -13.79 -18.23
N ASN A 80 -4.96 -14.33 -17.06
CA ASN A 80 -4.55 -15.66 -16.65
C ASN A 80 -5.08 -16.74 -17.59
N GLN A 81 -6.35 -16.63 -18.00
CA GLN A 81 -6.96 -17.54 -18.99
C GLN A 81 -6.27 -17.48 -20.36
N LEU A 82 -5.98 -16.28 -20.88
CA LEU A 82 -5.30 -16.12 -22.16
C LEU A 82 -3.87 -16.68 -22.15
N ASN A 83 -3.18 -16.57 -21.02
CA ASN A 83 -1.81 -17.03 -20.85
C ASN A 83 -1.69 -18.51 -20.42
N ASN A 84 -2.82 -19.23 -20.28
CA ASN A 84 -2.87 -20.58 -19.68
C ASN A 84 -2.12 -20.66 -18.34
N MET A 85 -2.21 -19.58 -17.54
CA MET A 85 -1.47 -19.43 -16.30
C MET A 85 -2.43 -19.59 -15.12
N GLU A 86 -2.21 -20.61 -14.30
CA GLU A 86 -2.93 -20.76 -13.03
C GLU A 86 -2.39 -19.75 -12.02
N PRO A 87 -3.24 -19.19 -11.12
CA PRO A 87 -2.78 -18.39 -10.00
C PRO A 87 -1.77 -19.19 -9.17
N ASN A 88 -0.53 -18.71 -9.05
CA ASN A 88 0.52 -19.38 -8.31
C ASN A 88 0.76 -18.70 -6.95
N GLU A 89 0.22 -19.32 -5.89
CA GLU A 89 0.36 -18.83 -4.50
C GLU A 89 1.83 -18.63 -4.09
N GLU A 90 2.75 -19.43 -4.63
CA GLU A 90 4.19 -19.28 -4.38
C GLU A 90 4.77 -17.96 -4.91
N THR A 91 4.30 -17.48 -6.06
CA THR A 91 4.79 -16.20 -6.62
C THR A 91 4.26 -15.01 -5.85
N TYR A 92 2.99 -15.01 -5.45
CA TYR A 92 2.47 -13.96 -4.57
C TYR A 92 3.19 -13.96 -3.22
N SER A 93 3.44 -15.14 -2.64
CA SER A 93 4.15 -15.26 -1.36
C SER A 93 5.58 -14.70 -1.44
N SER A 94 6.30 -15.02 -2.53
CA SER A 94 7.65 -14.47 -2.76
C SER A 94 7.60 -12.94 -2.93
N LEU A 95 6.69 -12.44 -3.76
CA LEU A 95 6.52 -11.01 -4.02
C LEU A 95 6.16 -10.23 -2.75
N GLN A 96 5.23 -10.77 -1.95
CA GLN A 96 4.85 -10.19 -0.68
C GLN A 96 6.04 -10.19 0.30
N GLN A 97 6.87 -11.22 0.31
CA GLN A 97 8.08 -11.23 1.15
C GLN A 97 9.07 -10.12 0.76
N ASP A 98 9.22 -9.85 -0.53
CA ASP A 98 10.07 -8.75 -1.01
C ASP A 98 9.47 -7.38 -0.63
N TRP A 99 8.16 -7.21 -0.75
CA TRP A 99 7.46 -6.00 -0.29
C TRP A 99 7.68 -5.75 1.20
N ARG A 100 7.63 -6.80 2.04
CA ARG A 100 7.83 -6.68 3.48
C ARG A 100 9.23 -6.13 3.82
N LYS A 101 10.26 -6.63 3.15
CA LYS A 101 11.64 -6.13 3.30
C LYS A 101 11.75 -4.67 2.84
N GLU A 102 11.21 -4.35 1.67
CA GLU A 102 11.22 -2.98 1.13
C GLU A 102 10.55 -1.99 2.10
N ILE A 103 9.39 -2.36 2.66
CA ILE A 103 8.67 -1.55 3.64
C ILE A 103 9.47 -1.38 4.93
N GLU A 104 10.09 -2.45 5.43
CA GLU A 104 10.92 -2.41 6.63
C GLU A 104 12.12 -1.47 6.44
N ASP A 105 12.83 -1.58 5.32
CA ASP A 105 13.95 -0.71 4.98
C ASP A 105 13.53 0.77 4.91
N ILE A 106 12.38 1.07 4.28
CA ILE A 106 11.84 2.44 4.21
C ILE A 106 11.49 2.97 5.60
N PHE A 107 10.88 2.15 6.46
CA PHE A 107 10.54 2.56 7.82
C PHE A 107 11.78 2.81 8.68
N GLU A 108 12.83 2.00 8.56
CA GLU A 108 14.09 2.24 9.26
C GLU A 108 14.81 3.51 8.76
N GLU A 109 14.76 3.79 7.45
CA GLU A 109 15.28 5.04 6.90
C GLU A 109 14.51 6.26 7.45
N LEU A 110 13.18 6.18 7.51
CA LEU A 110 12.33 7.24 8.07
C LEU A 110 12.62 7.49 9.56
N LYS A 111 12.77 6.43 10.37
CA LYS A 111 13.17 6.55 11.79
C LYS A 111 14.53 7.23 11.94
N THR A 112 15.50 6.85 11.12
CA THR A 112 16.84 7.45 11.14
C THR A 112 16.79 8.95 10.82
N LYS A 113 16.04 9.34 9.78
CA LYS A 113 15.86 10.76 9.41
C LYS A 113 15.20 11.58 10.51
N GLU A 114 14.27 11.00 11.27
CA GLU A 114 13.65 11.68 12.41
C GLU A 114 14.60 11.94 13.56
N GLN A 115 15.46 10.97 13.90
CA GLN A 115 16.42 11.12 14.99
C GLN A 115 17.43 12.22 14.69
N VAL A 116 17.90 12.30 13.44
CA VAL A 116 18.79 13.37 12.99
C VAL A 116 18.13 14.75 13.08
N ARG A 117 16.84 14.88 12.76
CA ARG A 117 16.11 16.16 12.85
C ARG A 117 15.85 16.64 14.28
N LYS A 118 15.91 15.75 15.27
CA LYS A 118 15.75 16.08 16.70
C LYS A 118 17.07 16.45 17.38
N THR A 119 18.20 16.19 16.73
CA THR A 119 19.56 16.47 17.24
C THR A 119 20.04 17.82 16.72
#